data_AF-A0A8T4I1Q6-F1
#
_entry.id   AF-A0A8T4I1Q6-F1
#
_cell.length_a   1.000
_cell.length_b   1.000
_cell.length_c   1.000
_cell.angle_alpha   90.00
_cell.angle_beta   90.00
_cell.angle_gamma   90.00
#
_symmetry.space_group_name_H-M   'P 1'
#
loop_
_entity.id
_entity.type
_entity.pdbx_description
1 polymer ?
#
loop_
_entity_poly.entity_id
_entity_poly.type
_entity_poly.pdbx_seq_one_letter_code
_entity_poly.pdbx_strand_id
1 'polypeptide(L)' 'VLRSGIYPGVVEGENWRAETYFKVSAGGWQIAIAIRWYDETDPYLSTSTAITFDAPASGWWNLYDDAVAPAGAIQAQ' A
#
# COMPACT_ATOMS: atom_id res chain seq x y z
N VAL A 1 8.22 -7.52 -5.92
CA VAL A 1 7.13 -6.73 -5.29
C VAL A 1 6.19 -7.70 -4.61
N LEU A 2 5.97 -7.53 -3.31
CA LEU A 2 4.95 -8.28 -2.55
C LEU A 2 3.59 -7.60 -2.78
N ARG A 3 2.51 -8.38 -2.75
CA ARG A 3 1.15 -7.90 -2.99
C ARG A 3 0.22 -8.42 -1.92
N SER A 4 -0.71 -7.58 -1.48
CA SER A 4 -1.83 -8.01 -0.65
C SER A 4 -2.91 -8.69 -1.54
N GLY A 5 -3.98 -9.18 -0.91
CA GLY A 5 -5.21 -9.52 -1.62
C GLY A 5 -5.92 -8.27 -2.13
N ILE A 6 -6.87 -8.43 -3.05
CA ILE A 6 -7.73 -7.31 -3.47
C ILE A 6 -8.88 -7.19 -2.47
N TYR A 7 -9.08 -6.00 -1.90
CA TYR A 7 -10.13 -5.70 -0.94
C TYR A 7 -11.21 -4.84 -1.61
N PRO A 8 -12.48 -5.28 -1.62
CA PRO A 8 -13.60 -4.52 -2.16
C PRO A 8 -14.10 -3.47 -1.16
N GLY A 9 -15.03 -2.61 -1.60
CA GLY A 9 -15.71 -1.63 -0.75
C GLY A 9 -14.98 -0.29 -0.66
N VAL A 10 -14.11 0.01 -1.62
CA VAL A 10 -13.54 1.35 -1.77
C VAL A 10 -14.65 2.31 -2.18
N VAL A 11 -14.64 3.48 -1.56
CA VAL A 11 -15.51 4.60 -1.89
C VAL A 11 -14.61 5.75 -2.31
N GLU A 12 -14.90 6.34 -3.47
CA GLU A 12 -14.18 7.51 -3.98
C GLU A 12 -14.09 8.61 -2.91
N GLY A 13 -12.90 9.19 -2.75
CA GLY A 13 -12.65 10.29 -1.80
C GLY A 13 -12.41 9.85 -0.35
N GLU A 14 -12.66 8.58 0.01
CA GLU A 14 -12.31 8.07 1.34
C GLU A 14 -10.80 7.82 1.46
N ASN A 15 -10.26 8.04 2.66
CA ASN A 15 -8.87 7.72 2.96
C ASN A 15 -8.72 6.23 3.30
N TRP A 16 -7.71 5.60 2.72
CA TRP A 16 -7.32 4.22 3.01
C TRP A 16 -5.91 4.15 3.54
N ARG A 17 -5.68 3.21 4.47
CA ARG A 17 -4.36 2.91 5.01
C ARG A 17 -3.89 1.53 4.56
N ALA A 18 -2.75 1.48 3.88
CA ALA A 18 -1.97 0.26 3.75
C ALA A 18 -1.01 0.15 4.94
N GLU A 19 -0.86 -1.05 5.51
CA GLU A 19 0.02 -1.32 6.64
C GLU A 19 0.72 -2.67 6.45
N THR A 20 2.00 -2.74 6.79
CA THR A 20 2.77 -3.99 6.73
C THR A 20 3.75 -4.10 7.88
N TYR A 21 3.86 -5.31 8.42
CA TYR A 21 4.85 -5.68 9.42
C TYR A 21 5.88 -6.58 8.77
N PHE A 22 7.16 -6.23 8.91
CA PHE A 22 8.25 -6.99 8.33
C PHE A 22 9.44 -7.05 9.29
N LYS A 23 10.26 -8.09 9.14
CA LYS A 23 11.50 -8.25 9.90
C LYS A 23 12.71 -8.09 8.99
N VAL A 24 13.56 -7.10 9.28
CA VAL A 24 14.88 -6.99 8.67
C VAL A 24 15.81 -7.97 9.37
N SER A 25 16.33 -8.95 8.63
CA SER A 25 17.23 -9.98 9.19
C SER A 25 18.69 -9.55 9.25
N ALA A 26 19.14 -8.70 8.33
CA ALA A 26 20.50 -8.16 8.28
C ALA A 26 20.56 -6.87 7.46
N GLY A 27 21.49 -5.98 7.82
CA GLY A 27 21.67 -4.68 7.16
C GLY A 27 20.56 -3.67 7.48
N GLY A 28 20.49 -2.62 6.67
CA GLY A 28 19.39 -1.65 6.64
C GLY A 28 18.69 -1.71 5.28
N TRP A 29 17.37 -1.57 5.26
CA TRP A 29 16.54 -1.66 4.06
C TRP A 29 15.85 -0.32 3.79
N GLN A 30 15.66 0.02 2.52
CA GLN A 30 14.73 1.06 2.08
C GLN A 30 13.51 0.37 1.48
N ILE A 31 12.32 0.69 1.98
CA ILE A 31 11.08 0.00 1.65
C ILE A 31 10.00 1.04 1.39
N ALA A 32 9.12 0.76 0.44
CA ALA A 32 7.93 1.55 0.20
C ALA A 32 6.72 0.62 0.04
N ILE A 33 5.56 1.10 0.45
CA ILE A 33 4.26 0.51 0.12
C ILE A 33 3.43 1.57 -0.62
N ALA A 34 2.44 1.10 -1.37
CA ALA A 34 1.49 1.94 -2.08
C ALA A 34 0.21 1.15 -2.31
N ILE A 35 -0.90 1.86 -2.48
CA ILE A 35 -2.23 1.28 -2.75
C ILE A 35 -2.49 1.30 -4.24
N ARG A 36 -2.89 0.16 -4.80
CA ARG A 36 -3.39 0.06 -6.17
C ARG A 36 -4.91 0.11 -6.18
N TRP A 37 -5.46 0.89 -7.09
CA TRP A 37 -6.89 1.11 -7.21
C TRP A 37 -7.44 0.43 -8.45
N TYR A 38 -8.61 -0.18 -8.34
CA TYR A 38 -9.26 -0.90 -9.43
C TYR A 38 -10.76 -0.54 -9.53
N ASP A 39 -11.33 -0.70 -10.73
CA ASP A 39 -12.76 -0.47 -11.00
C ASP A 39 -13.63 -1.74 -10.88
N GLU A 40 -14.92 -1.63 -11.24
CA GLU A 40 -15.95 -2.66 -11.07
C GLU A 40 -15.72 -3.97 -11.83
N THR A 41 -14.78 -3.98 -12.79
CA THR A 41 -14.44 -5.14 -13.60
C THR A 41 -13.04 -5.68 -13.34
N ASP A 42 -12.35 -5.20 -12.30
CA ASP A 42 -10.93 -5.41 -11.96
C ASP A 42 -9.83 -4.72 -12.85
N PRO A 43 -10.11 -3.81 -13.82
CA PRO A 43 -9.09 -2.96 -14.40
C PRO A 43 -8.37 -2.10 -13.37
N TYR A 44 -7.07 -2.00 -13.55
CA TYR A 44 -6.21 -1.07 -12.83
C TYR A 44 -6.51 0.38 -13.24
N LEU A 45 -6.70 1.25 -12.25
CA LEU A 45 -6.88 2.68 -12.43
C LEU A 45 -5.58 3.45 -12.19
N SER A 46 -5.03 3.33 -10.98
CA SER A 46 -3.83 4.05 -10.57
C SER A 46 -3.16 3.39 -9.36
N THR A 47 -1.97 3.86 -9.02
CA THR A 47 -1.25 3.51 -7.79
C THR A 47 -1.02 4.80 -7.01
N SER A 48 -1.21 4.79 -5.70
CA SER A 48 -0.87 5.93 -4.85
C SER A 48 0.63 6.27 -4.96
N THR A 49 0.98 7.51 -4.61
CA THR A 49 2.38 7.87 -4.44
C THR A 49 2.98 7.05 -3.31
N ALA A 50 4.07 6.34 -3.59
CA ALA A 50 4.77 5.56 -2.58
C ALA A 50 5.79 6.41 -1.82
N ILE A 51 5.76 6.40 -0.49
CA ILE A 51 6.79 7.02 0.35
C ILE A 51 7.82 5.97 0.73
N THR A 52 9.10 6.27 0.49
CA THR A 52 10.20 5.40 0.92
C THR A 52 10.50 5.61 2.39
N PHE A 53 10.57 4.52 3.13
CA PHE A 53 10.89 4.43 4.54
C PHE A 53 12.21 3.69 4.73
N ASP A 54 13.06 4.22 5.61
CA ASP A 54 14.32 3.59 5.99
C ASP A 54 14.13 2.73 7.24
N ALA A 55 14.40 1.43 7.11
CA ALA A 55 14.55 0.49 8.20
C ALA A 55 16.05 0.21 8.40
N PRO A 56 16.80 1.06 9.12
CA PRO A 56 18.27 1.09 9.07
C PRO A 56 18.97 -0.09 9.77
N ALA A 57 18.23 -0.90 10.53
CA ALA A 57 18.80 -1.98 11.32
C ALA A 57 17.90 -3.23 11.33
N SER A 58 18.49 -4.35 11.73
CA SER A 58 17.76 -5.60 11.96
C SER A 58 16.72 -5.44 13.06
N GLY A 59 15.53 -6.00 12.88
CA GLY A 59 14.43 -5.87 13.82
C GLY A 59 13.07 -6.02 13.14
N TRP A 60 12.00 -5.99 13.94
CA TRP A 60 10.64 -5.86 13.43
C TRP A 60 10.32 -4.38 13.22
N TRP A 61 9.71 -4.09 12.07
CA TRP A 61 9.33 -2.76 11.65
C TRP A 61 7.89 -2.78 11.17
N ASN A 62 7.21 -1.64 11.35
CA ASN A 62 5.89 -1.37 10.80
C ASN A 62 6.03 -0.20 9.82
N LEU A 63 5.47 -0.35 8.64
CA LEU A 63 5.30 0.72 7.67
C LEU A 63 3.82 0.84 7.32
N TYR A 64 3.32 2.07 7.35
CA TYR A 64 1.99 2.41 6.86
C TYR A 64 2.06 3.58 5.86
N ASP A 65 1.10 3.62 4.94
CA ASP A 65 0.92 4.70 3.98
C ASP A 65 -0.58 4.96 3.80
N ASP A 66 -0.94 6.23 3.73
CA ASP A 66 -2.32 6.69 3.62
C ASP A 66 -2.54 7.30 2.24
N ALA A 67 -3.60 6.89 1.56
CA ALA A 67 -3.97 7.43 0.27
C ALA A 67 -5.47 7.54 0.10
N VAL A 68 -5.89 8.63 -0.54
CA VAL A 68 -7.28 8.89 -0.90
C VAL A 68 -7.64 8.10 -2.15
N ALA A 69 -8.77 7.39 -2.10
CA ALA A 69 -9.29 6.65 -3.24
C ALA A 69 -9.64 7.58 -4.41
N PRO A 70 -9.10 7.33 -5.63
CA PRO A 70 -9.41 8.14 -6.80
C PRO A 70 -10.81 7.84 -7.34
N ALA A 71 -11.27 8.67 -8.27
CA ALA A 71 -12.56 8.49 -8.91
C ALA A 71 -12.67 7.14 -9.62
N GLY A 72 -13.82 6.48 -9.41
CA GLY A 72 -14.12 5.16 -9.98
C GLY A 72 -13.48 3.97 -9.27
N ALA A 73 -12.69 4.18 -8.21
CA ALA A 73 -12.11 3.07 -7.44
C ALA A 73 -13.17 2.38 -6.58
N ILE A 74 -13.27 1.05 -6.72
CA ILE A 74 -14.16 0.20 -5.90
C ILE A 74 -13.40 -0.92 -5.16
N GLN A 75 -12.11 -1.08 -5.46
CA GLN A 75 -11.22 -2.08 -4.89
C GLN A 75 -9.80 -1.54 -4.67
N ALA A 76 -9.10 -2.08 -3.68
CA ALA A 76 -7.73 -1.72 -3.29
C ALA A 76 -6.81 -2.95 -3.11
N GLN A 77 -5.52 -2.83 -3.45
CA GLN A 77 -4.45 -3.82 -3.19
C GLN A 77 -3.18 -3.17 -2.64
#